data_AF-A0AAV9PP59-F1
#
_entry.id   AF-A0AAV9PP59-F1
#
_cell.length_a   1.000
_cell.length_b   1.000
_cell.length_c   1.000
_cell.angle_alpha   90.00
_cell.angle_beta   90.00
_cell.angle_gamma   90.00
#
_symmetry.space_group_name_H-M   'P 1'
#
loop_
_entity.id
_entity.type
_entity.pdbx_description
1 polymer ?
#
loop_
_entity_poly.entity_id
_entity_poly.type
_entity_poly.pdbx_seq_one_letter_code
_entity_poly.pdbx_strand_id
1 'polypeptide(L)'
;MPQPYLLHVHSQPTTIAPQVYHQWYLEEHIRDMVYFKVMKNSAIYQSTSDALLSSNSNAQKTDSMPFLALYQTARSNCLESAEFKNNVRVRSRLWDPDLKKHLSEVCEHSTQQLKLVEVLGSYEFNEDVAPHVVHMHYSGPDVEGKIQFEHVNAVSILDGYRRTLLYRPAEQPVEGMQEVFLVHEFETLDPSSLLYVRQAMETIEPTNDCPFTLRSYTLLGCEGFGGQCRAPERLER
;
A
#
# COMPACT_ATOMS: atom_id res chain seq x y z
N MET A 1 5.63 15.53 -5.52
CA MET A 1 6.77 14.67 -5.11
C MET A 1 6.35 13.69 -4.01
N PRO A 2 6.80 12.42 -4.06
CA PRO A 2 6.54 11.42 -3.03
C PRO A 2 6.96 11.92 -1.64
N GLN A 3 6.21 11.53 -0.61
CA GLN A 3 6.58 11.88 0.77
C GLN A 3 7.65 10.94 1.32
N PRO A 4 8.50 11.39 2.26
CA PRO A 4 9.61 10.60 2.78
C PRO A 4 9.15 9.37 3.57
N TYR A 5 7.91 9.36 4.07
CA TYR A 5 7.34 8.22 4.78
C TYR A 5 6.02 7.78 4.14
N LEU A 6 5.77 6.49 4.27
CA LEU A 6 4.57 5.81 3.79
C LEU A 6 4.05 4.90 4.90
N LEU A 7 2.82 5.14 5.37
CA LEU A 7 2.11 4.14 6.16
C LEU A 7 1.48 3.14 5.19
N HIS A 8 1.94 1.91 5.29
CA HIS A 8 1.55 0.79 4.43
C HIS A 8 0.58 -0.11 5.19
N VAL A 9 -0.66 -0.21 4.72
CA VAL A 9 -1.72 -0.95 5.43
C VAL A 9 -2.39 -1.98 4.53
N HIS A 10 -2.13 -3.25 4.80
CA HIS A 10 -2.91 -4.35 4.26
C HIS A 10 -4.11 -4.62 5.16
N SER A 11 -5.28 -4.90 4.58
CA SER A 11 -6.48 -5.16 5.36
C SER A 11 -7.49 -6.10 4.70
N GLN A 12 -8.23 -6.80 5.55
CA GLN A 12 -9.30 -7.72 5.17
C GLN A 12 -10.49 -7.58 6.13
N PRO A 13 -11.69 -7.24 5.64
CA PRO A 13 -12.89 -7.27 6.47
C PRO A 13 -13.21 -8.72 6.84
N THR A 14 -13.63 -8.96 8.08
CA THR A 14 -13.92 -10.30 8.61
C THR A 14 -15.40 -10.53 8.87
N THR A 15 -16.07 -9.58 9.52
CA THR A 15 -17.48 -9.71 9.93
C THR A 15 -18.44 -8.81 9.16
N ILE A 16 -17.92 -7.98 8.25
CA ILE A 16 -18.70 -7.03 7.45
C ILE A 16 -18.47 -7.28 5.96
N ALA A 17 -19.43 -6.87 5.13
CA ALA A 17 -19.33 -7.02 3.69
C ALA A 17 -18.18 -6.15 3.12
N PRO A 18 -17.42 -6.63 2.11
CA PRO A 18 -16.34 -5.86 1.48
C PRO A 18 -16.78 -4.48 0.96
N GLN A 19 -18.02 -4.36 0.49
CA GLN A 19 -18.57 -3.10 -0.02
C GLN A 19 -18.76 -2.07 1.09
N VAL A 20 -19.21 -2.50 2.28
CA VAL A 20 -19.34 -1.64 3.47
C VAL A 20 -17.96 -1.17 3.94
N TYR A 21 -16.97 -2.08 3.91
CA TYR A 21 -15.59 -1.74 4.26
C TYR A 21 -14.95 -0.75 3.27
N HIS A 22 -15.19 -0.94 1.98
CA HIS A 22 -14.77 -0.02 0.93
C HIS A 22 -15.41 1.37 1.13
N GLN A 23 -16.73 1.42 1.35
CA GLN A 23 -17.44 2.67 1.61
C GLN A 23 -16.84 3.42 2.80
N TRP A 24 -16.59 2.72 3.91
CA TRP A 24 -15.97 3.30 5.09
C TRP A 24 -14.61 3.96 4.81
N TYR A 25 -13.75 3.28 4.05
CA TYR A 25 -12.46 3.84 3.69
C TYR A 25 -12.60 5.16 2.94
N LEU A 26 -13.48 5.21 1.92
CA LEU A 26 -13.64 6.37 1.05
C LEU A 26 -14.40 7.54 1.70
N GLU A 27 -15.41 7.24 2.51
CA GLU A 27 -16.29 8.24 3.08
C GLU A 27 -15.79 8.76 4.42
N GLU A 28 -15.09 7.91 5.19
CA GLU A 28 -14.64 8.24 6.53
C GLU A 28 -13.12 8.25 6.62
N HIS A 29 -12.47 7.09 6.49
CA HIS A 29 -11.11 6.93 7.00
C HIS A 29 -10.04 7.71 6.23
N ILE A 30 -9.90 7.50 4.90
CA ILE A 30 -8.86 8.20 4.13
C ILE A 30 -9.07 9.71 4.13
N ARG A 31 -10.34 10.13 4.18
CA ARG A 31 -10.74 11.54 4.23
C ARG A 31 -10.33 12.17 5.56
N ASP A 32 -10.62 11.53 6.69
CA ASP A 32 -10.19 12.01 8.00
C ASP A 32 -8.66 12.13 8.06
N MET A 33 -7.94 11.13 7.55
CA MET A 33 -6.48 11.10 7.54
C MET A 33 -5.88 12.32 6.81
N VAL A 34 -6.44 12.72 5.67
CA VAL A 34 -5.96 13.87 4.90
C VAL A 34 -6.49 15.19 5.46
N TYR A 35 -7.78 15.29 5.73
CA TYR A 35 -8.42 16.52 6.18
C TYR A 35 -7.83 17.04 7.50
N PHE A 36 -7.58 16.14 8.46
CA PHE A 36 -6.95 16.47 9.73
C PHE A 36 -5.42 16.53 9.65
N LYS A 37 -4.84 16.47 8.44
CA LYS A 37 -3.39 16.60 8.18
C LYS A 37 -2.54 15.56 8.90
N VAL A 38 -3.09 14.37 9.15
CA VAL A 38 -2.29 13.21 9.59
C VAL A 38 -1.40 12.77 8.42
N MET A 39 -1.99 12.78 7.23
CA MET A 39 -1.38 12.39 5.96
C MET A 39 -1.50 13.52 4.95
N LYS A 40 -0.56 13.59 4.00
CA LYS A 40 -0.65 14.53 2.88
C LYS A 40 -1.56 13.97 1.80
N ASN A 41 -1.30 12.73 1.39
CA ASN A 41 -2.06 12.01 0.37
C ASN A 41 -2.39 10.62 0.89
N SER A 42 -3.56 10.11 0.49
CA SER A 42 -4.02 8.77 0.86
C SER A 42 -4.69 8.12 -0.34
N ALA A 43 -4.37 6.85 -0.59
CA ALA A 43 -5.02 6.06 -1.63
C ALA A 43 -5.35 4.67 -1.09
N ILE A 44 -6.50 4.13 -1.51
CA ILE A 44 -6.87 2.75 -1.25
C ILE A 44 -7.02 2.00 -2.56
N TYR A 45 -6.50 0.78 -2.57
CA TYR A 45 -6.54 -0.12 -3.70
C TYR A 45 -7.13 -1.47 -3.32
N GLN A 46 -7.62 -2.18 -4.32
CA GLN A 46 -8.09 -3.56 -4.24
C GLN A 46 -7.24 -4.47 -5.12
N SER A 47 -6.89 -5.64 -4.59
CA SER A 47 -6.14 -6.65 -5.32
C SER A 47 -6.90 -7.09 -6.57
N THR A 48 -6.25 -7.05 -7.73
CA THR A 48 -6.83 -7.50 -9.00
C THR A 48 -6.56 -8.97 -9.32
N SER A 49 -5.65 -9.60 -8.57
CA SER A 49 -5.36 -11.02 -8.67
C SER A 49 -5.18 -11.61 -7.28
N ASP A 50 -5.40 -12.91 -7.14
CA ASP A 50 -4.71 -13.67 -6.10
C ASP A 50 -3.20 -13.52 -6.34
N ALA A 51 -2.38 -13.48 -5.29
CA ALA A 51 -0.95 -13.14 -5.37
C ALA A 51 -0.29 -13.70 -6.64
N LEU A 52 0.25 -12.83 -7.50
CA LEU A 52 0.74 -13.21 -8.84
C LEU A 52 1.83 -14.27 -8.72
N LEU A 53 2.64 -14.15 -7.65
CA LEU A 53 3.62 -15.12 -7.18
C LEU A 53 3.78 -14.99 -5.66
N SER A 54 3.87 -16.14 -4.99
CA SER A 54 4.57 -16.26 -3.72
C SER A 54 5.59 -17.38 -3.88
N SER A 55 6.86 -17.09 -3.66
CA SER A 55 7.90 -18.12 -3.68
C SER A 55 7.89 -19.02 -2.44
N ASN A 56 7.10 -18.68 -1.42
CA ASN A 56 6.92 -19.49 -0.22
C ASN A 56 5.47 -19.96 -0.07
N SER A 57 5.27 -21.25 0.20
CA SER A 57 3.97 -21.79 0.64
C SER A 57 3.54 -21.26 2.01
N ASN A 58 4.46 -20.61 2.74
CA ASN A 58 4.22 -19.89 3.99
C ASN A 58 3.95 -18.39 3.77
N ALA A 59 3.62 -17.97 2.54
CA ALA A 59 3.19 -16.61 2.22
C ALA A 59 2.28 -16.08 3.33
N GLN A 60 2.68 -14.97 3.92
CA GLN A 60 2.16 -14.52 5.19
C GLN A 60 0.67 -14.21 5.05
N LYS A 61 -0.06 -14.25 6.17
CA LYS A 61 -1.48 -13.85 6.26
C LYS A 61 -1.74 -12.44 5.68
N THR A 62 -0.71 -11.59 5.61
CA THR A 62 -0.75 -10.27 4.98
C THR A 62 -0.89 -10.35 3.46
N ASP A 63 -0.25 -11.32 2.83
CA ASP A 63 -0.23 -11.53 1.38
C ASP A 63 -1.54 -12.07 0.84
N SER A 64 -2.54 -12.37 1.69
CA SER A 64 -3.91 -12.71 1.27
C SER A 64 -4.87 -11.52 1.35
N MET A 65 -4.53 -10.47 2.09
CA MET A 65 -5.44 -9.35 2.38
C MET A 65 -5.78 -8.55 1.11
N PRO A 66 -7.07 -8.43 0.73
CA PRO A 66 -7.47 -7.90 -0.57
C PRO A 66 -7.35 -6.38 -0.70
N PHE A 67 -7.27 -5.63 0.40
CA PHE A 67 -7.16 -4.18 0.38
C PHE A 67 -5.75 -3.73 0.76
N LEU A 68 -5.27 -2.71 0.06
CA LEU A 68 -4.02 -2.01 0.35
C LEU A 68 -4.30 -0.51 0.44
N ALA A 69 -4.04 0.09 1.60
CA ALA A 69 -4.08 1.53 1.77
C ALA A 69 -2.65 2.09 1.92
N LEU A 70 -2.36 3.12 1.14
CA LEU A 70 -1.07 3.80 1.06
C LEU A 70 -1.25 5.24 1.53
N TYR A 71 -0.60 5.60 2.63
CA TYR A 71 -0.67 6.96 3.17
C TYR A 71 0.69 7.65 3.16
N GLN A 72 0.80 8.71 2.40
CA GLN A 72 2.03 9.47 2.23
C GLN A 72 2.10 10.61 3.26
N THR A 73 3.19 10.67 4.03
CA THR A 73 3.35 11.68 5.09
C THR A 73 4.80 12.10 5.29
N ALA A 74 4.99 13.30 5.83
CA ALA A 74 6.29 13.81 6.22
C ALA A 74 6.77 13.32 7.59
N ARG A 75 5.89 12.65 8.37
CA ARG A 75 6.17 12.18 9.74
C ARG A 75 6.37 10.66 9.73
N SER A 76 7.33 10.15 10.50
CA SER A 76 7.44 8.69 10.73
C SER A 76 6.22 8.19 11.53
N ASN A 77 6.05 8.66 12.76
CA ASN A 77 5.01 8.17 13.68
C ASN A 77 3.68 8.93 13.57
N CYS A 78 3.04 8.87 12.40
CA CYS A 78 1.78 9.58 12.14
C CYS A 78 0.60 9.12 13.03
N LEU A 79 0.53 7.83 13.38
CA LEU A 79 -0.57 7.26 14.20
C LEU A 79 -0.52 7.68 15.66
N GLU A 80 0.64 8.12 16.16
CA GLU A 80 0.79 8.60 17.53
C GLU A 80 0.40 10.06 17.70
N SER A 81 0.21 10.76 16.59
CA SER A 81 -0.11 12.18 16.56
C SER A 81 -1.45 12.52 17.22
N ALA A 82 -1.55 13.73 17.76
CA ALA A 82 -2.80 14.22 18.33
C ALA A 82 -3.89 14.36 17.26
N GLU A 83 -3.50 14.71 16.03
CA GLU A 83 -4.40 14.81 14.89
C GLU A 83 -5.09 13.46 14.61
N PHE A 84 -4.34 12.36 14.63
CA PHE A 84 -4.88 11.01 14.47
C PHE A 84 -5.79 10.64 15.65
N LYS A 85 -5.24 10.65 16.88
CA LYS A 85 -5.93 10.16 18.09
C LYS A 85 -7.25 10.89 18.38
N ASN A 86 -7.32 12.19 18.08
CA ASN A 86 -8.48 13.01 18.44
C ASN A 86 -9.53 13.13 17.32
N ASN A 87 -9.17 12.84 16.06
CA ASN A 87 -10.03 13.18 14.92
C ASN A 87 -10.29 12.03 13.95
N VAL A 88 -9.41 11.02 13.85
CA VAL A 88 -9.60 9.92 12.89
C VAL A 88 -10.53 8.87 13.48
N ARG A 89 -11.63 8.60 12.78
CA ARG A 89 -12.62 7.61 13.21
C ARG A 89 -12.08 6.18 13.11
N VAL A 90 -12.28 5.42 14.18
CA VAL A 90 -11.98 3.98 14.29
C VAL A 90 -13.24 3.14 14.57
N ARG A 91 -14.41 3.77 14.49
CA ARG A 91 -15.75 3.17 14.60
C ARG A 91 -16.66 3.79 13.55
N SER A 92 -17.65 3.05 13.05
CA SER A 92 -18.54 3.54 12.00
C SER A 92 -19.96 3.05 12.16
N ARG A 93 -20.92 3.91 11.83
CA ARG A 93 -22.35 3.56 11.76
C ARG A 93 -22.67 2.64 10.58
N LEU A 94 -21.77 2.51 9.62
CA LEU A 94 -21.91 1.64 8.45
C LEU A 94 -22.01 0.15 8.83
N TRP A 95 -21.43 -0.26 9.95
CA TRP A 95 -21.52 -1.63 10.45
C TRP A 95 -22.04 -1.74 11.90
N ASP A 96 -22.04 -0.64 12.64
CA ASP A 96 -22.59 -0.60 13.99
C ASP A 96 -23.29 0.74 14.27
N PRO A 97 -24.63 0.78 14.18
CA PRO A 97 -25.40 1.99 14.45
C PRO A 97 -25.14 2.61 15.83
N ASP A 98 -24.77 1.78 16.82
CA ASP A 98 -24.52 2.21 18.20
C ASP A 98 -23.07 2.62 18.45
N LEU A 99 -22.17 2.51 17.45
CA LEU A 99 -20.74 2.84 17.57
C LEU A 99 -20.03 2.14 18.74
N LYS A 100 -20.42 0.90 19.06
CA LYS A 100 -19.80 0.07 20.09
C LYS A 100 -18.59 -0.67 19.55
N LYS A 101 -18.68 -1.24 18.35
CA LYS A 101 -17.65 -2.03 17.68
C LYS A 101 -16.51 -1.16 17.14
N HIS A 102 -15.30 -1.53 17.52
CA HIS A 102 -14.06 -0.97 17.00
C HIS A 102 -13.66 -1.60 15.65
N LEU A 103 -12.88 -0.89 14.84
CA LEU A 103 -12.36 -1.36 13.56
C LEU A 103 -11.68 -2.74 13.66
N SER A 104 -10.92 -2.96 14.72
CA SER A 104 -10.20 -4.22 14.99
C SER A 104 -11.13 -5.43 15.22
N GLU A 105 -12.42 -5.21 15.49
CA GLU A 105 -13.42 -6.28 15.66
C GLU A 105 -14.09 -6.67 14.34
N VAL A 106 -13.99 -5.82 13.31
CA VAL A 106 -14.65 -6.02 12.01
C VAL A 106 -13.66 -6.25 10.86
N CYS A 107 -12.37 -6.09 11.13
CA CYS A 107 -11.32 -6.19 10.13
C CYS A 107 -9.99 -6.64 10.76
N GLU A 108 -9.29 -7.50 10.05
CA GLU A 108 -7.87 -7.77 10.28
C GLU A 108 -7.02 -6.84 9.42
N HIS A 109 -5.98 -6.27 10.00
CA HIS A 109 -5.06 -5.40 9.29
C HIS A 109 -3.62 -5.66 9.71
N SER A 110 -2.70 -5.42 8.78
CA SER A 110 -1.27 -5.33 9.02
C SER A 110 -0.82 -3.94 8.61
N THR A 111 -0.02 -3.32 9.48
CA THR A 111 0.42 -1.94 9.30
C THR A 111 1.93 -1.88 9.45
N GLN A 112 2.58 -1.21 8.51
CA GLN A 112 4.02 -1.01 8.51
C GLN A 112 4.34 0.43 8.16
N GLN A 113 5.23 1.04 8.93
CA GLN A 113 5.77 2.34 8.58
C GLN A 113 7.00 2.14 7.70
N LEU A 114 6.98 2.75 6.53
CA LEU A 114 8.04 2.66 5.56
C LEU A 114 8.67 4.04 5.32
N LYS A 115 9.96 4.05 5.03
CA LYS A 115 10.74 5.22 4.64
C LYS A 115 11.14 5.09 3.18
N LEU A 116 10.88 6.14 2.40
CA LEU A 116 11.30 6.23 1.02
C LEU A 116 12.83 6.30 0.98
N VAL A 117 13.41 5.44 0.15
CA VAL A 117 14.85 5.39 -0.10
C VAL A 117 15.13 6.08 -1.42
N GLU A 118 14.44 5.66 -2.47
CA GLU A 118 14.75 6.07 -3.84
C GLU A 118 13.51 6.04 -4.72
N VAL A 119 13.52 6.91 -5.73
CA VAL A 119 12.56 6.94 -6.83
C VAL A 119 13.30 6.52 -8.09
N LEU A 120 12.92 5.39 -8.68
CA LEU A 120 13.59 4.78 -9.81
C LEU A 120 12.73 4.87 -11.08
N GLY A 121 13.39 4.99 -12.24
CA GLY A 121 12.75 4.85 -13.56
C GLY A 121 11.74 5.94 -13.95
N SER A 122 11.66 7.07 -13.25
CA SER A 122 10.62 8.08 -13.49
C SER A 122 10.74 8.72 -14.88
N TYR A 123 9.81 8.42 -15.79
CA TYR A 123 9.77 9.02 -17.13
C TYR A 123 9.07 10.39 -17.13
N GLU A 124 8.10 10.62 -16.23
CA GLU A 124 7.38 11.88 -16.10
C GLU A 124 7.07 12.22 -14.64
N PHE A 125 7.13 13.52 -14.30
CA PHE A 125 6.68 13.99 -12.99
C PHE A 125 5.16 14.00 -12.93
N ASN A 126 4.57 12.86 -12.58
CA ASN A 126 3.15 12.77 -12.26
C ASN A 126 2.94 12.88 -10.74
N GLU A 127 2.18 13.89 -10.32
CA GLU A 127 1.76 14.08 -8.92
C GLU A 127 0.40 13.43 -8.62
N ASP A 128 -0.31 12.96 -9.63
CA ASP A 128 -1.58 12.26 -9.48
C ASP A 128 -1.38 10.86 -8.90
N VAL A 129 -2.44 10.36 -8.27
CA VAL A 129 -2.50 8.99 -7.79
C VAL A 129 -2.35 8.02 -8.97
N ALA A 130 -1.65 6.90 -8.76
CA ALA A 130 -1.56 5.85 -9.76
C ALA A 130 -2.87 5.05 -9.80
N PRO A 131 -3.53 4.89 -10.97
CA PRO A 131 -4.69 4.02 -11.10
C PRO A 131 -4.38 2.56 -10.79
N HIS A 132 -3.16 2.11 -11.09
CA HIS A 132 -2.72 0.75 -10.85
C HIS A 132 -1.36 0.75 -10.14
N VAL A 133 -1.20 -0.18 -9.21
CA VAL A 133 0.09 -0.44 -8.58
C VAL A 133 0.41 -1.92 -8.58
N VAL A 134 1.67 -2.24 -8.83
CA VAL A 134 2.23 -3.56 -8.58
C VAL A 134 3.12 -3.43 -7.33
N HIS A 135 2.68 -4.09 -6.27
CA HIS A 135 3.38 -4.12 -4.99
C HIS A 135 4.27 -5.36 -4.92
N MET A 136 5.53 -5.15 -4.57
CA MET A 136 6.49 -6.20 -4.29
C MET A 136 7.07 -6.07 -2.90
N HIS A 137 7.21 -7.19 -2.21
CA HIS A 137 7.90 -7.28 -0.92
C HIS A 137 8.95 -8.37 -0.99
N TYR A 138 10.21 -8.01 -0.76
CA TYR A 138 11.34 -8.92 -0.62
C TYR A 138 11.71 -9.00 0.86
N SER A 139 12.00 -10.20 1.34
CA SER A 139 12.58 -10.41 2.68
C SER A 139 13.71 -11.43 2.65
N GLY A 140 14.77 -11.21 3.44
CA GLY A 140 15.91 -12.13 3.52
C GLY A 140 17.25 -11.46 3.89
N PRO A 141 18.32 -12.23 4.12
CA PRO A 141 19.64 -11.72 4.49
C PRO A 141 20.40 -10.99 3.35
N ASP A 142 20.10 -11.26 2.08
CA ASP A 142 20.81 -10.69 0.91
C ASP A 142 19.85 -9.98 -0.05
N VAL A 143 18.83 -9.31 0.49
CA VAL A 143 17.84 -8.59 -0.34
C VAL A 143 18.52 -7.52 -1.21
N GLU A 144 19.52 -6.80 -0.68
CA GLU A 144 20.23 -5.76 -1.43
C GLU A 144 21.00 -6.31 -2.64
N GLY A 145 21.65 -7.47 -2.52
CA GLY A 145 22.34 -8.10 -3.65
C GLY A 145 21.39 -8.62 -4.73
N LYS A 146 20.12 -8.84 -4.37
CA LYS A 146 19.06 -9.41 -5.22
C LYS A 146 18.14 -8.36 -5.83
N ILE A 147 18.07 -7.16 -5.26
CA ILE A 147 17.44 -5.99 -5.89
C ILE A 147 18.35 -5.50 -7.00
N GLN A 148 18.38 -6.25 -8.10
CA GLN A 148 19.09 -5.84 -9.29
C GLN A 148 18.21 -4.87 -10.08
N PHE A 149 18.82 -3.80 -10.62
CA PHE A 149 18.18 -2.85 -11.52
C PHE A 149 17.41 -3.51 -12.68
N GLU A 150 17.73 -4.76 -13.01
CA GLU A 150 17.07 -5.56 -14.02
C GLU A 150 15.56 -5.68 -13.80
N HIS A 151 15.07 -5.82 -12.56
CA HIS A 151 13.61 -5.86 -12.34
C HIS A 151 12.97 -4.51 -12.65
N VAL A 152 13.58 -3.40 -12.21
CA VAL A 152 13.03 -2.07 -12.47
C VAL A 152 13.04 -1.83 -13.95
N ASN A 153 14.12 -2.20 -14.64
CA ASN A 153 14.23 -2.07 -16.10
C ASN A 153 13.15 -2.89 -16.82
N ALA A 154 12.95 -4.15 -16.44
CA ALA A 154 11.92 -5.02 -17.02
C ALA A 154 10.51 -4.49 -16.81
N VAL A 155 10.24 -3.89 -15.65
CA VAL A 155 8.95 -3.27 -15.35
C VAL A 155 8.80 -1.93 -16.08
N SER A 156 9.91 -1.19 -16.25
CA SER A 156 9.91 0.17 -16.81
C SER A 156 9.61 0.26 -18.31
N ILE A 157 9.75 -0.86 -19.03
CA ILE A 157 9.45 -0.93 -20.46
C ILE A 157 7.97 -1.22 -20.75
N LEU A 158 7.18 -1.47 -19.70
CA LEU A 158 5.76 -1.77 -19.84
C LEU A 158 4.96 -0.50 -20.10
N ASP A 159 3.91 -0.67 -20.92
CA ASP A 159 3.01 0.43 -21.22
C ASP A 159 2.35 0.96 -19.94
N GLY A 160 2.17 2.28 -19.88
CA GLY A 160 1.61 2.95 -18.72
C GLY A 160 2.53 3.03 -17.50
N TYR A 161 3.75 2.46 -17.52
CA TYR A 161 4.67 2.58 -16.38
C TYR A 161 5.00 4.05 -16.07
N ARG A 162 4.84 4.44 -14.80
CA ARG A 162 5.14 5.80 -14.34
C ARG A 162 6.49 5.86 -13.64
N ARG A 163 6.67 5.05 -12.59
CA ARG A 163 7.87 5.01 -11.75
C ARG A 163 7.86 3.81 -10.79
N THR A 164 9.00 3.57 -10.16
CA THR A 164 9.14 2.65 -9.02
C THR A 164 9.52 3.44 -7.79
N LEU A 165 8.85 3.18 -6.67
CA LEU A 165 9.20 3.73 -5.37
C LEU A 165 9.80 2.62 -4.50
N LEU A 166 11.04 2.82 -4.05
CA LEU A 166 11.75 1.89 -3.17
C LEU A 166 11.63 2.35 -1.72
N TYR A 167 11.10 1.47 -0.90
CA TYR A 167 10.82 1.69 0.51
C TYR A 167 11.51 0.64 1.38
N ARG A 168 11.87 1.04 2.60
CA ARG A 168 12.32 0.13 3.67
C ARG A 168 11.53 0.38 4.95
N PRO A 169 11.43 -0.60 5.87
CA PRO A 169 10.89 -0.35 7.21
C PRO A 169 11.57 0.87 7.84
N ALA A 170 10.77 1.76 8.44
CA ALA A 170 11.30 2.92 9.15
C ALA A 170 11.95 2.53 10.49
N GLU A 171 11.49 1.43 11.08
CA GLU A 171 12.09 0.80 12.26
C GLU A 171 13.25 -0.11 11.87
N GLN A 172 14.17 -0.36 12.80
CA GLN A 172 15.33 -1.20 12.53
C GLN A 172 14.89 -2.64 12.19
N PRO A 173 15.53 -3.27 11.18
CA PRO A 173 15.24 -4.65 10.85
C PRO A 173 15.50 -5.58 12.04
N VAL A 174 14.77 -6.68 12.10
CA VAL A 174 15.11 -7.81 12.98
C VAL A 174 16.48 -8.34 12.54
N GLU A 175 17.35 -8.62 13.50
CA GLU A 175 18.74 -9.04 13.24
C GLU A 175 18.79 -10.18 12.20
N GLY A 176 19.48 -9.95 11.08
CA GLY A 176 19.67 -10.93 10.01
C GLY A 176 18.57 -11.01 8.93
N MET A 177 17.47 -10.26 9.05
CA MET A 177 16.47 -10.17 7.98
C MET A 177 16.29 -8.74 7.50
N GLN A 178 16.56 -8.51 6.22
CA GLN A 178 16.28 -7.24 5.55
C GLN A 178 14.94 -7.35 4.83
N GLU A 179 14.22 -6.23 4.76
CA GLU A 179 12.96 -6.12 4.02
C GLU A 179 13.02 -4.92 3.09
N VAL A 180 12.55 -5.11 1.86
CA VAL A 180 12.39 -4.03 0.89
C VAL A 180 11.04 -4.14 0.21
N PHE A 181 10.41 -2.99 0.05
CA PHE A 181 9.11 -2.83 -0.58
C PHE A 181 9.28 -1.99 -1.83
N LEU A 182 8.78 -2.51 -2.96
CA LEU A 182 8.72 -1.76 -4.21
C LEU A 182 7.26 -1.52 -4.56
N VAL A 183 6.94 -0.27 -4.86
CA VAL A 183 5.64 0.12 -5.41
C VAL A 183 5.88 0.60 -6.83
N HIS A 184 5.52 -0.23 -7.80
CA HIS A 184 5.54 0.14 -9.21
C HIS A 184 4.21 0.79 -9.56
N GLU A 185 4.25 2.04 -9.98
CA GLU A 185 3.07 2.82 -10.32
C GLU A 185 2.82 2.80 -11.83
N PHE A 186 1.55 2.64 -12.22
CA PHE A 186 1.12 2.56 -13.61
C PHE A 186 -0.11 3.44 -13.86
N GLU A 187 -0.13 4.10 -15.01
CA GLU A 187 -1.30 4.76 -15.62
C GLU A 187 -2.30 3.72 -16.12
N THR A 188 -1.80 2.79 -16.93
CA THR A 188 -2.53 1.70 -17.54
C THR A 188 -1.80 0.41 -17.19
N LEU A 189 -2.54 -0.66 -16.93
CA LEU A 189 -1.94 -1.96 -16.65
C LEU A 189 -2.79 -3.05 -17.29
N ASP A 190 -2.32 -3.54 -18.44
CA ASP A 190 -2.94 -4.67 -19.11
C ASP A 190 -2.64 -5.97 -18.33
N PRO A 191 -3.64 -6.81 -18.01
CA PRO A 191 -3.43 -8.12 -17.42
C PRO A 191 -2.40 -8.98 -18.16
N SER A 192 -2.25 -8.85 -19.49
CA SER A 192 -1.22 -9.60 -20.22
C SER A 192 0.21 -9.12 -19.89
N SER A 193 0.39 -7.83 -19.58
CA SER A 193 1.68 -7.25 -19.18
C SER A 193 2.11 -7.73 -17.80
N LEU A 194 1.16 -8.05 -16.91
CA LEU A 194 1.45 -8.65 -15.61
C LEU A 194 2.11 -10.02 -15.73
N LEU A 195 1.80 -10.80 -16.76
CA LEU A 195 2.47 -12.08 -17.03
C LEU A 195 3.93 -11.85 -17.41
N TYR A 196 4.24 -10.79 -18.14
CA TYR A 196 5.61 -10.44 -18.47
C TYR A 196 6.40 -10.00 -17.23
N VAL A 197 5.83 -9.12 -16.39
CA VAL A 197 6.44 -8.76 -15.08
C VAL A 197 6.73 -10.04 -14.29
N ARG A 198 5.71 -10.90 -14.19
CA ARG A 198 5.81 -12.16 -13.47
C ARG A 198 6.96 -13.01 -14.01
N GLN A 199 7.03 -13.23 -15.31
CA GLN A 199 8.10 -14.02 -15.93
C GLN A 199 9.48 -13.41 -15.72
N ALA A 200 9.61 -12.09 -15.89
CA ALA A 200 10.86 -11.38 -15.60
C ALA A 200 11.25 -11.57 -14.12
N MET A 201 10.30 -11.56 -13.20
CA MET A 201 10.56 -11.81 -11.77
C MET A 201 10.89 -13.28 -11.47
N GLU A 202 10.31 -14.23 -12.19
CA GLU A 202 10.65 -15.66 -12.08
C GLU A 202 12.10 -15.93 -12.50
N THR A 203 12.62 -15.19 -13.50
CA THR A 203 14.02 -15.32 -13.95
C THR A 203 15.04 -14.82 -12.93
N ILE A 204 14.62 -14.05 -11.92
CA ILE A 204 15.48 -13.56 -10.84
C ILE A 204 15.78 -14.68 -9.82
N GLU A 205 15.21 -15.88 -10.02
CA GLU A 205 15.24 -17.05 -9.13
C GLU A 205 14.90 -16.66 -7.69
N PRO A 206 13.67 -16.90 -7.22
CA PRO A 206 13.44 -16.93 -5.78
C PRO A 206 14.29 -18.07 -5.19
N THR A 207 15.51 -17.74 -4.79
CA THR A 207 16.31 -18.60 -3.93
C THR A 207 15.56 -18.72 -2.62
N ASN A 208 15.57 -19.89 -1.99
CA ASN A 208 14.96 -20.09 -0.66
C ASN A 208 15.41 -19.02 0.37
N ASP A 209 16.56 -18.40 0.13
CA ASP A 209 17.18 -17.38 0.97
C ASP A 209 16.64 -15.95 0.75
N CYS A 210 15.83 -15.69 -0.27
CA CYS A 210 15.27 -14.35 -0.53
C CYS A 210 13.85 -14.45 -1.11
N PRO A 211 12.85 -14.86 -0.29
CA PRO A 211 11.47 -14.88 -0.72
C PRO A 211 10.95 -13.51 -1.13
N PHE A 212 10.00 -13.52 -2.07
CA PHE A 212 9.28 -12.33 -2.44
C PHE A 212 7.79 -12.61 -2.67
N THR A 213 6.99 -11.57 -2.48
CA THR A 213 5.58 -11.56 -2.89
C THR A 213 5.33 -10.46 -3.91
N LEU A 214 4.46 -10.77 -4.88
CA LEU A 214 4.11 -9.89 -5.99
C LEU A 214 2.58 -9.83 -6.09
N ARG A 215 2.02 -8.61 -6.04
CA ARG A 215 0.57 -8.43 -6.14
C ARG A 215 0.20 -7.18 -6.91
N SER A 216 -0.82 -7.31 -7.75
CA SER A 216 -1.38 -6.21 -8.52
C SER A 216 -2.61 -5.64 -7.81
N TYR A 217 -2.75 -4.33 -7.89
CA TYR A 217 -3.83 -3.60 -7.24
C TYR A 217 -4.38 -2.51 -8.16
N THR A 218 -5.69 -2.29 -8.08
CA THR A 218 -6.38 -1.20 -8.77
C THR A 218 -6.98 -0.22 -7.77
N LEU A 219 -6.86 1.06 -8.10
CA LEU A 219 -7.32 2.17 -7.27
C LEU A 219 -8.83 2.10 -7.06
N LEU A 220 -9.25 2.17 -5.81
CA LEU A 220 -10.64 2.32 -5.41
C LEU A 220 -10.99 3.77 -5.13
N GLY A 221 -10.05 4.53 -4.57
CA GLY A 221 -10.19 5.96 -4.38
C GLY A 221 -9.03 6.58 -3.61
N CYS A 222 -9.03 7.91 -3.56
CA CYS A 222 -7.94 8.68 -2.99
C CYS A 222 -8.41 10.03 -2.44
N GLU A 223 -7.59 10.64 -1.59
CA GLU A 223 -7.76 12.02 -1.08
C GLU A 223 -6.38 12.70 -0.99
N GLY A 224 -6.34 14.03 -1.09
CA GLY A 224 -5.13 14.85 -0.93
C GLY A 224 -4.32 15.11 -2.19
N PHE A 225 -4.45 14.24 -3.20
CA PHE A 225 -3.84 14.44 -4.52
C PHE A 225 -4.40 15.72 -5.17
N GLY A 226 -3.52 16.50 -5.81
CA GLY A 226 -3.87 17.84 -6.33
C GLY A 226 -4.19 18.89 -5.25
N GLY A 227 -3.93 18.59 -3.96
CA GLY A 227 -4.22 19.50 -2.84
C GLY A 227 -5.70 19.59 -2.47
N GLN A 228 -6.54 18.71 -3.02
CA GLN A 228 -7.96 18.67 -2.75
C GLN A 228 -8.27 17.62 -1.69
N CYS A 229 -9.10 17.99 -0.70
CA CYS A 229 -9.66 17.05 0.25
C CYS A 229 -11.08 17.48 0.60
N ARG A 230 -12.02 16.53 0.58
CA ARG A 230 -13.41 16.79 0.97
C ARG A 230 -13.51 16.95 2.49
N ALA A 231 -14.39 17.84 2.94
CA ALA A 231 -14.70 17.93 4.37
C ALA A 231 -15.35 16.62 4.87
N PRO A 232 -14.98 16.12 6.05
CA PRO A 232 -15.68 15.01 6.68
C PRO A 232 -17.11 15.40 6.97
N GLU A 233 -18.06 14.54 6.61
CA GLU A 233 -19.40 14.61 7.16
C GLU A 233 -19.27 14.25 8.64
N ARG A 234 -19.22 15.29 9.49
CA ARG A 234 -19.18 15.05 10.93
C ARG A 234 -20.50 14.41 11.32
N LEU A 235 -20.43 13.18 11.83
CA LEU A 235 -21.45 12.68 12.74
C LEU A 235 -21.50 13.71 13.89
N GLU A 236 -22.66 14.34 14.10
CA GLU A 236 -22.91 15.13 15.30
C GLU A 236 -22.50 14.26 16.50
N ARG A 237 -21.51 14.76 17.26
CA ARG A 237 -20.90 14.03 18.39
C ARG A 237 -21.91 13.79 19.50
#